data_AF-A0AAC9J359-F1
#
_entry.id   AF-A0AAC9J359-F1
#
_cell.length_a   1.000
_cell.length_b   1.000
_cell.length_c   1.000
_cell.angle_alpha   90.00
_cell.angle_beta   90.00
_cell.angle_gamma   90.00
#
_symmetry.space_group_name_H-M   'P 1'
#
loop_
_entity.id
_entity.type
_entity.pdbx_description
1 polymer ?
#
loop_
_entity_poly.entity_id
_entity_poly.type
_entity_poly.pdbx_seq_one_letter_code
_entity_poly.pdbx_strand_id
1 'polypeptide(L)'
;MDCLIPRFDYGKKDCYLVFYHQVKPRQTKEIKAEWFDFNYGEKVLWLLIRECKRDLKGQPQYRNIKLENIDSSVKMVFKENVKRVKLNGK
;
A
#
# COMPACT_ATOMS: atom_id res chain seq x y z
N MET A 1 -0.51 -9.71 8.38
CA MET A 1 0.20 -8.40 8.36
C MET A 1 1.45 -8.37 9.23
N ASP A 2 1.77 -9.45 9.94
CA ASP A 2 2.67 -9.43 11.11
C ASP A 2 4.12 -9.10 10.80
N CYS A 3 4.52 -9.19 9.52
CA CYS A 3 5.86 -8.88 9.03
C CYS A 3 6.00 -7.43 8.52
N LEU A 4 4.95 -6.62 8.57
CA LEU A 4 4.95 -5.24 8.10
C LEU A 4 5.27 -4.27 9.24
N ILE A 5 6.04 -3.23 8.93
CA ILE A 5 6.50 -2.21 9.87
C ILE A 5 5.64 -0.96 9.68
N PRO A 6 4.77 -0.61 10.65
CA PRO A 6 4.02 0.63 10.61
C PRO A 6 4.95 1.84 10.55
N ARG A 7 4.50 2.91 9.92
CA ARG A 7 5.23 4.17 9.72
C ARG A 7 6.52 4.05 8.89
N PHE A 8 6.84 2.87 8.36
CA PHE A 8 7.95 2.68 7.44
C PHE A 8 7.57 3.15 6.03
N ASP A 9 8.46 3.89 5.39
CA ASP A 9 8.29 4.34 4.00
C ASP A 9 8.86 3.30 3.04
N TYR A 10 7.99 2.39 2.59
CA TYR A 10 8.30 1.34 1.63
C TYR A 10 8.68 1.91 0.26
N GLY A 11 8.13 3.08 -0.09
CA GLY A 11 8.48 3.80 -1.32
C GLY A 11 9.97 4.12 -1.42
N LYS A 12 10.65 4.38 -0.28
CA LYS A 12 12.10 4.62 -0.23
C LYS A 12 12.95 3.36 -0.48
N LYS A 13 12.37 2.17 -0.40
CA LYS A 13 13.03 0.89 -0.68
C LYS A 13 12.66 0.34 -2.06
N ASP A 14 12.15 1.19 -2.94
CA ASP A 14 11.63 0.79 -4.24
C ASP A 14 10.61 -0.36 -4.13
N CYS A 15 9.76 -0.31 -3.11
CA CYS A 15 8.70 -1.29 -2.95
C CYS A 15 7.37 -0.61 -2.57
N TYR A 16 6.29 -1.36 -2.67
CA TYR A 16 4.97 -0.94 -2.23
C TYR A 16 4.19 -2.13 -1.70
N LEU A 17 3.16 -1.83 -0.92
CA LEU A 17 2.23 -2.78 -0.34
C LEU A 17 0.95 -2.84 -1.18
N VAL A 18 0.36 -4.02 -1.30
CA VAL A 18 -0.97 -4.24 -1.88
C VAL A 18 -1.90 -4.70 -0.77
N PHE A 19 -2.80 -3.80 -0.39
CA PHE A 19 -3.90 -4.08 0.53
C PHE A 19 -5.14 -4.52 -0.25
N TYR A 20 -5.85 -5.52 0.26
CA TYR A 20 -7.12 -5.98 -0.29
C TYR A 20 -8.25 -5.46 0.59
N HIS A 21 -8.99 -4.46 0.10
CA HIS A 21 -10.07 -3.79 0.81
C HIS A 21 -11.44 -4.35 0.39
N GLN A 22 -12.18 -4.90 1.35
CA GLN A 22 -13.55 -5.33 1.17
C GLN A 22 -14.52 -4.13 1.18
N VAL A 23 -14.94 -3.66 0.00
CA VAL A 23 -15.78 -2.46 -0.13
C VAL A 23 -17.27 -2.78 0.02
N LYS A 24 -17.68 -3.97 -0.41
CA LYS A 24 -19.04 -4.53 -0.28
C LYS A 24 -18.95 -6.04 -0.11
N PRO A 25 -19.99 -6.74 0.36
CA PRO A 25 -20.02 -8.20 0.32
C PRO A 25 -19.70 -8.70 -1.10
N ARG A 26 -18.66 -9.52 -1.27
CA ARG A 26 -18.14 -10.05 -2.55
C ARG A 26 -17.43 -9.04 -3.48
N GLN A 27 -17.22 -7.80 -3.06
CA GLN A 27 -16.44 -6.82 -3.82
C GLN A 27 -15.18 -6.42 -3.05
N THR A 28 -14.04 -6.90 -3.54
CA THR A 28 -12.71 -6.55 -3.04
C THR A 28 -12.02 -5.61 -4.03
N LYS A 29 -11.33 -4.60 -3.53
CA LYS A 29 -10.48 -3.71 -4.34
C LYS A 29 -9.06 -3.73 -3.82
N GLU A 30 -8.11 -3.77 -4.75
CA GLU A 30 -6.70 -3.59 -4.43
C GLU A 30 -6.40 -2.12 -4.18
N ILE A 31 -5.58 -1.85 -3.16
CA ILE A 31 -5.03 -0.54 -2.89
C ILE A 31 -3.52 -0.66 -2.77
N LYS A 32 -2.83 0.08 -3.63
CA LYS A 32 -1.37 0.14 -3.64
C LYS A 32 -0.91 1.30 -2.78
N ALA A 33 -0.11 1.02 -1.77
CA ALA A 33 0.34 2.01 -0.81
C ALA A 33 1.83 1.88 -0.54
N GLU A 34 2.50 3.00 -0.29
CA GLU A 34 3.93 3.05 -0.01
C GLU A 34 4.23 3.32 1.48
N TRP A 35 3.20 3.56 2.28
CA TRP A 35 3.30 3.82 3.70
C TRP A 35 1.96 3.52 4.37
N PHE A 36 1.98 3.07 5.62
CA PHE A 36 0.79 2.92 6.45
C PHE A 36 1.07 3.16 7.93
N ASP A 37 0.02 3.43 8.70
CA ASP A 37 0.04 3.44 10.16
C ASP A 37 -1.31 2.95 10.72
N PHE A 38 -1.28 2.55 11.98
CA PHE A 38 -2.48 2.19 12.73
C PHE A 38 -2.95 3.37 13.56
N ASN A 39 -4.23 3.72 13.42
CA ASN A 39 -4.87 4.76 14.21
C ASN A 39 -6.03 4.15 15.00
N TYR A 40 -5.92 4.17 16.32
CA TYR A 40 -7.01 3.77 17.20
C TYR A 40 -7.93 4.97 17.44
N GLY A 41 -9.12 4.93 16.86
CA GLY A 41 -10.24 5.74 17.33
C GLY A 41 -10.85 5.15 18.60
N GLU A 42 -11.91 5.75 19.13
CA GLU A 42 -12.53 5.34 20.41
C GLU A 42 -12.83 3.84 20.50
N LYS A 43 -13.37 3.23 19.44
CA LYS A 43 -13.76 1.80 19.41
C LYS A 43 -13.40 1.07 18.11
N VAL A 44 -12.72 1.75 17.19
CA VAL A 44 -12.45 1.23 15.85
C VAL A 44 -10.99 1.44 15.53
N LEU A 45 -10.32 0.35 15.14
CA LEU A 45 -8.97 0.38 14.61
C LEU A 45 -9.02 0.73 13.13
N TRP A 46 -8.36 1.82 12.77
CA TRP A 46 -8.22 2.29 11.40
C TRP A 46 -6.81 2.04 10.89
N LEU A 47 -6.73 1.72 9.60
CA LEU A 47 -5.51 1.73 8.81
C LEU A 47 -5.46 3.04 8.03
N LEU A 48 -4.49 3.89 8.35
CA LEU A 48 -4.15 5.06 7.55
C LEU A 48 -3.11 4.64 6.53
N ILE A 49 -3.38 4.85 5.24
CA ILE A 49 -2.45 4.52 4.16
C ILE A 49 -2.10 5.76 3.34
N ARG A 50 -0.88 5.78 2.80
CA ARG A 50 -0.46 6.69 1.73
C ARG A 50 -0.42 5.90 0.42
N GLU A 51 -1.35 6.19 -0.48
CA GLU A 51 -1.45 5.51 -1.78
C GLU A 51 -0.24 5.85 -2.66
N CYS A 52 0.15 4.90 -3.53
CA CYS A 52 1.17 5.17 -4.55
C CYS A 52 0.68 6.21 -5.59
N LYS A 53 -0.64 6.33 -5.75
CA LYS A 53 -1.26 7.30 -6.64
C LYS A 53 -1.13 8.70 -6.02
N ARG A 54 -0.75 9.66 -6.86
CA ARG A 54 -0.81 11.09 -6.52
C ARG A 54 -2.18 11.65 -6.89
N ASP A 55 -2.62 12.67 -6.16
CA ASP A 55 -3.81 13.41 -6.54
C ASP A 55 -3.57 14.25 -7.82
N LEU A 56 -4.60 14.97 -8.29
CA LEU A 56 -4.51 15.81 -9.48
C LEU A 56 -3.48 16.95 -9.36
N LYS A 57 -3.04 17.27 -8.14
CA LYS A 57 -2.04 18.29 -7.82
C LYS A 57 -0.65 17.69 -7.55
N GLY A 58 -0.47 16.39 -7.79
CA GLY A 58 0.78 15.67 -7.54
C GLY A 58 1.06 15.39 -6.06
N GLN A 59 0.13 15.66 -5.15
CA GLN A 59 0.31 15.46 -3.71
C GLN A 59 0.10 13.99 -3.31
N PRO A 60 0.75 13.52 -2.24
CA PRO A 60 0.47 12.19 -1.71
C PRO A 60 -1.00 12.07 -1.30
N GLN A 61 -1.66 11.01 -1.76
CA GLN A 61 -3.03 10.72 -1.40
C GLN A 61 -3.08 9.82 -0.16
N TYR A 62 -3.81 10.26 0.86
CA TYR A 62 -4.03 9.48 2.08
C TYR A 62 -5.46 8.96 2.15
N ARG A 63 -5.63 7.78 2.76
CA ARG A 63 -6.95 7.17 2.99
C ARG A 63 -6.99 6.48 4.35
N ASN A 64 -8.11 6.63 5.07
CA ASN A 64 -8.43 5.84 6.25
C ASN A 64 -9.37 4.70 5.87
N ILE A 65 -9.07 3.50 6.32
CA ILE A 65 -9.89 2.30 6.09
C ILE A 65 -10.04 1.57 7.43
N LYS A 66 -11.24 1.10 7.76
CA LYS A 66 -11.40 0.28 8.96
C LYS A 66 -10.57 -0.99 8.79
N LEU A 67 -9.78 -1.36 9.80
CA LEU A 67 -8.90 -2.52 9.70
C LEU A 67 -9.68 -3.81 9.46
N GLU A 68 -10.89 -3.93 10.03
CA GLU A 68 -11.80 -5.06 9.81
C GLU A 68 -12.17 -5.30 8.34
N ASN A 69 -12.06 -4.27 7.49
CA ASN A 69 -12.35 -4.37 6.06
C ASN A 69 -11.10 -4.69 5.22
N ILE A 70 -9.94 -4.89 5.85
CA ILE A 70 -8.70 -5.21 5.16
C ILE A 70 -8.39 -6.70 5.35
N ASP A 71 -8.15 -7.40 4.25
CA ASP A 71 -7.65 -8.76 4.30
C ASP A 71 -6.24 -8.79 4.92
N SER A 72 -6.01 -9.76 5.81
CA SER A 72 -4.73 -9.96 6.48
C SER A 72 -3.56 -10.30 5.55
N SER A 73 -3.84 -10.79 4.34
CA SER A 73 -2.91 -11.25 3.30
C SER A 73 -2.32 -10.12 2.44
N VAL A 74 -1.72 -9.13 3.09
CA VAL A 74 -1.05 -8.00 2.41
C VAL A 74 0.20 -8.48 1.66
N LYS A 75 0.35 -8.06 0.40
CA LYS A 75 1.53 -8.37 -0.42
C LYS A 75 2.51 -7.21 -0.44
N MET A 76 3.80 -7.51 -0.39
CA MET A 76 4.86 -6.55 -0.68
C MET A 76 5.38 -6.79 -2.09
N VAL A 77 5.48 -5.73 -2.89
CA VAL A 77 5.93 -5.79 -4.28
C VAL A 77 7.15 -4.89 -4.44
N PHE A 78 8.28 -5.47 -4.82
CA PHE A 78 9.45 -4.70 -5.25
C PHE A 78 9.20 -4.17 -6.66
N LYS A 79 9.43 -2.87 -6.84
CA LYS A 79 9.53 -2.21 -8.13
C LYS A 79 10.87 -2.67 -8.69
N GLU A 80 10.91 -3.86 -9.27
CA GLU A 80 12.12 -4.34 -9.93
C GLU A 80 12.60 -3.26 -10.89
N ASN A 81 13.91 -2.99 -10.85
CA ASN A 81 14.59 -2.27 -11.90
C ASN A 81 14.22 -2.94 -13.23
N VAL A 82 13.23 -2.41 -13.96
CA VAL A 82 13.12 -2.59 -15.41
C VAL A 82 14.27 -1.80 -16.07
N LYS A 83 15.49 -1.94 -15.56
CA LYS A 83 16.65 -2.02 -16.43
C LYS A 83 16.55 -3.39 -17.06
N ARG A 84 15.74 -3.46 -18.13
CA ARG A 84 16.13 -4.32 -19.25
C ARG A 84 17.60 -4.03 -19.47
N VAL A 85 18.40 -4.97 -19.03
CA VAL A 85 19.71 -5.27 -19.57
C VAL A 85 19.48 -5.42 -21.09
N LYS A 86 19.46 -4.29 -21.82
CA LYS A 86 19.91 -4.29 -23.21
C LYS A 86 21.43 -4.44 -23.08
N LEU A 87 21.86 -5.68 -22.85
CA LEU A 87 23.22 -6.08 -23.16
C LEU A 87 23.43 -5.71 -24.62
N ASN A 88 24.51 -4.97 -24.84
CA ASN A 88 25.02 -4.60 -26.15
C ASN A 88 25.09 -5.85 -27.04
N GLY A 89 24.22 -5.93 -28.04
CA GLY A 89 24.52 -6.68 -29.26
C GLY A 89 25.35 -5.78 -30.15
N LYS A 90 26.66 -6.00 -30.11
CA LYS A 90 27.58 -5.59 -31.18
C LYS A 90 27.12 -6.18 -32.51
#